data_AF-A0A3B9PWM1-F1
#
_entry.id   AF-A0A3B9PWM1-F1
#
_cell.length_a   1.000
_cell.length_b   1.000
_cell.length_c   1.000
_cell.angle_alpha   90.00
_cell.angle_beta   90.00
_cell.angle_gamma   90.00
#
_symmetry.space_group_name_H-M   'P 1'
#
loop_
_entity.id
_entity.type
_entity.pdbx_description
1 polymer ?
#
loop_
_entity_poly.entity_id
_entity_poly.type
_entity_poly.pdbx_seq_one_letter_code
_entity_poly.pdbx_strand_id
1 'polypeptide(L)'
;MKEIKVRNQILGQGPPKICIPLMGKDLAELLAATGIAVEANADMYEFRADFLEAAADEERVEEALNGIRSLIGDSPLIFTLRSEREGGKKTLPLDKYISLNPVSYTHL
;
A
#
# COMPACT_ATOMS: atom_id res chain seq x y z
N MET A 1 9.03 -4.30 -24.62
CA MET A 1 8.78 -3.93 -23.21
C MET A 1 8.62 -5.23 -22.43
N LYS A 2 9.18 -5.36 -21.22
CA LYS A 2 9.03 -6.59 -20.42
C LYS A 2 7.71 -6.51 -19.65
N GLU A 3 6.86 -7.53 -19.80
CA GLU A 3 5.62 -7.64 -19.06
C GLU A 3 5.88 -8.16 -17.63
N ILE A 4 5.12 -7.66 -16.67
CA ILE A 4 5.17 -8.10 -15.28
C ILE A 4 3.77 -8.54 -14.87
N LYS A 5 3.61 -9.81 -14.52
CA LYS A 5 2.36 -10.34 -13.97
C LYS A 5 2.37 -10.18 -12.44
N VAL A 6 1.36 -9.52 -11.91
CA VAL A 6 1.13 -9.38 -10.46
C VAL A 6 -0.30 -9.81 -10.19
N ARG A 7 -0.47 -10.96 -9.53
CA ARG A 7 -1.79 -11.59 -9.30
C ARG A 7 -2.62 -11.68 -10.60
N ASN A 8 -3.78 -11.03 -10.65
CA ASN A 8 -4.69 -10.99 -11.78
C ASN A 8 -4.36 -9.91 -12.83
N GLN A 9 -3.33 -9.07 -12.62
CA GLN A 9 -2.95 -7.98 -13.51
C GLN A 9 -1.66 -8.25 -14.31
N ILE A 10 -1.60 -7.70 -15.53
CA ILE A 10 -0.39 -7.67 -16.36
C ILE A 10 0.00 -6.22 -16.61
N LEU A 11 1.16 -5.81 -16.08
CA LEU A 11 1.74 -4.50 -16.29
C LEU A 11 2.62 -4.50 -17.55
N GLY A 12 2.54 -3.42 -18.32
CA GLY A 12 3.27 -3.28 -19.59
C GLY A 12 2.54 -3.86 -20.81
N GLN A 13 1.27 -4.27 -20.62
CA GLN A 13 0.41 -4.80 -21.69
C GLN A 13 -0.99 -4.15 -21.65
N GLY A 14 -1.54 -3.86 -22.84
CA GLY A 14 -2.87 -3.28 -22.99
C GLY A 14 -2.94 -1.82 -22.50
N PRO A 15 -4.12 -1.33 -22.09
CA PRO A 15 -4.27 0.02 -21.59
C PRO A 15 -3.50 0.23 -20.26
N PRO A 16 -3.11 1.48 -19.94
CA PRO A 16 -2.59 1.82 -18.63
C PRO A 16 -3.52 1.34 -17.51
N LYS A 17 -2.94 0.83 -16.43
CA LYS A 17 -3.68 0.35 -15.25
C LYS A 17 -3.95 1.49 -14.29
N ILE A 18 -5.14 1.51 -13.69
CA ILE A 18 -5.56 2.50 -12.71
C ILE A 18 -5.16 2.01 -11.31
N CYS A 19 -4.41 2.85 -10.58
CA CYS A 19 -4.02 2.60 -9.20
C CYS A 19 -4.64 3.66 -8.29
N ILE A 20 -5.37 3.25 -7.25
CA ILE A 20 -5.96 4.17 -6.26
C ILE A 20 -5.14 4.15 -4.96
N PRO A 21 -4.71 5.32 -4.44
CA PRO A 21 -4.03 5.39 -3.16
C PRO A 21 -5.00 5.23 -1.99
N LEU A 22 -4.62 4.38 -1.05
CA LEU A 22 -5.27 4.13 0.23
C LEU A 22 -4.53 4.93 1.31
N MET A 23 -5.24 5.86 1.94
CA MET A 23 -4.71 6.78 2.95
C MET A 23 -5.64 6.80 4.16
N GLY A 24 -5.06 6.83 5.35
CA GLY A 24 -5.79 7.00 6.62
C GLY A 24 -4.78 7.27 7.74
N LYS A 25 -5.16 8.11 8.71
CA LYS A 25 -4.29 8.44 9.85
C LYS A 25 -4.19 7.29 10.83
N ASP A 26 -5.26 6.49 10.94
CA ASP A 26 -5.34 5.29 11.75
C ASP A 26 -5.96 4.14 10.94
N LEU A 27 -6.06 2.96 11.58
CA LEU A 27 -6.62 1.76 10.96
C LEU A 27 -8.09 1.96 10.55
N ALA A 28 -8.90 2.64 11.36
CA ALA A 28 -10.32 2.82 11.08
C ALA A 28 -10.53 3.69 9.84
N GLU A 29 -9.83 4.83 9.76
CA GLU A 29 -9.86 5.69 8.59
C GLU A 29 -9.34 4.97 7.33
N LEU A 30 -8.24 4.23 7.46
CA LEU A 30 -7.63 3.50 6.35
C LEU A 30 -8.56 2.42 5.79
N LEU A 31 -9.23 1.65 6.65
CA LEU A 31 -10.15 0.61 6.22
C LEU A 31 -11.44 1.20 5.62
N ALA A 32 -11.93 2.31 6.17
CA ALA A 32 -13.05 3.05 5.58
C ALA A 32 -12.71 3.56 4.17
N ALA A 33 -11.53 4.18 3.99
CA ALA A 33 -11.05 4.64 2.68
C ALA A 33 -10.83 3.46 1.71
N THR A 34 -10.35 2.33 2.21
CA THR A 34 -10.18 1.10 1.41
C THR A 34 -11.51 0.56 0.92
N GLY A 35 -12.54 0.53 1.78
CA GLY A 35 -13.89 0.13 1.38
C GLY A 35 -14.43 0.97 0.23
N ILE A 36 -14.32 2.29 0.33
CA ILE A 36 -14.73 3.23 -0.73
C ILE A 36 -13.92 3.00 -2.02
N ALA A 37 -12.60 2.78 -1.90
CA ALA A 37 -11.74 2.55 -3.06
C ALA A 37 -12.10 1.24 -3.81
N VAL A 38 -12.51 0.20 -3.10
CA VAL A 38 -12.93 -1.07 -3.71
C VAL A 38 -14.18 -0.90 -4.58
N GLU A 39 -15.10 0.00 -4.19
CA GLU A 39 -16.30 0.32 -4.99
C GLU A 39 -15.96 0.99 -6.33
N ALA A 40 -14.79 1.64 -6.44
CA ALA A 40 -14.33 2.28 -7.67
C ALA A 40 -13.75 1.29 -8.70
N ASN A 41 -13.60 0.00 -8.33
CA ASN A 41 -13.16 -1.10 -9.21
C ASN A 41 -11.85 -0.81 -9.95
N ALA A 42 -10.84 -0.30 -9.23
CA ALA A 42 -9.51 -0.05 -9.78
C ALA A 42 -8.75 -1.34 -10.09
N ASP A 43 -7.75 -1.25 -10.98
CA ASP A 43 -6.91 -2.41 -11.33
C ASP A 43 -6.01 -2.84 -10.18
N MET A 44 -5.59 -1.88 -9.34
CA MET A 44 -4.70 -2.08 -8.19
C MET A 44 -4.83 -0.93 -7.18
N TYR A 45 -4.23 -1.14 -6.01
CA TYR A 45 -4.26 -0.19 -4.91
C TYR A 45 -2.85 0.11 -4.40
N GLU A 46 -2.65 1.31 -3.85
CA GLU A 46 -1.40 1.73 -3.23
C GLU A 46 -1.64 2.08 -1.76
N PHE A 47 -1.09 1.33 -0.81
CA PHE A 47 -1.07 1.76 0.57
C PHE A 47 -0.02 2.85 0.77
N ARG A 48 -0.48 4.08 1.00
CA ARG A 48 0.35 5.23 1.36
C ARG A 48 0.59 5.24 2.86
N ALA A 49 1.50 4.37 3.31
CA ALA A 49 1.84 4.16 4.71
C ALA A 49 2.35 5.43 5.40
N ASP A 50 2.89 6.40 4.65
CA ASP A 50 3.27 7.70 5.21
C ASP A 50 2.09 8.50 5.80
N PHE A 51 0.84 8.18 5.48
CA PHE A 51 -0.30 8.80 6.14
C PHE A 51 -0.65 8.19 7.50
N LEU A 52 -0.24 6.94 7.76
CA LEU A 52 -0.52 6.26 9.02
C LEU A 52 0.31 6.90 10.15
N GLU A 53 -0.35 7.32 11.23
CA GLU A 53 0.33 7.98 12.34
C GLU A 53 1.37 7.06 12.97
N ALA A 54 1.01 5.78 13.13
CA ALA A 54 1.82 4.70 13.65
C ALA A 54 2.71 4.01 12.59
N ALA A 55 3.06 4.67 11.48
CA ALA A 55 3.88 4.09 10.42
C ALA A 55 5.27 3.59 10.87
N ALA A 56 5.77 4.03 12.04
CA ALA A 56 7.05 3.59 12.60
C ALA A 56 6.95 2.25 13.38
N ASP A 57 5.73 1.77 13.61
CA ASP A 57 5.41 0.56 14.35
C ASP A 57 5.08 -0.57 13.37
N GLU A 58 5.95 -1.59 13.33
CA GLU A 58 5.87 -2.71 12.39
C GLU A 58 4.60 -3.54 12.59
N GLU A 59 4.18 -3.76 13.84
CA GLU A 59 2.95 -4.50 14.16
C GLU A 59 1.71 -3.74 13.64
N ARG A 60 1.72 -2.41 13.72
CA ARG A 60 0.63 -1.56 13.23
C ARG A 60 0.57 -1.51 11.71
N VAL A 61 1.72 -1.52 11.05
CA VAL A 61 1.78 -1.62 9.59
C VAL A 61 1.30 -2.99 9.13
N GLU A 62 1.65 -4.07 9.83
CA GLU A 62 1.16 -5.41 9.54
C GLU A 62 -0.36 -5.54 9.75
N GLU A 63 -0.89 -4.99 10.85
CA GLU A 63 -2.34 -4.90 11.12
C GLU A 63 -3.07 -4.18 9.98
N ALA A 64 -2.52 -3.05 9.52
CA ALA A 64 -3.05 -2.30 8.38
C ALA A 64 -3.02 -3.12 7.07
N LEU A 65 -1.90 -3.79 6.76
CA LEU A 65 -1.76 -4.62 5.56
C LEU A 65 -2.76 -5.78 5.55
N ASN A 66 -2.95 -6.45 6.68
CA ASN A 66 -3.91 -7.54 6.84
C ASN A 66 -5.36 -7.06 6.67
N GLY A 67 -5.69 -5.90 7.23
CA GLY A 67 -6.99 -5.27 7.05
C GLY A 67 -7.26 -4.88 5.60
N ILE A 68 -6.29 -4.25 4.93
CA ILE A 68 -6.39 -3.92 3.49
C ILE A 68 -6.58 -5.20 2.67
N ARG A 69 -5.75 -6.22 2.90
CA ARG A 69 -5.83 -7.50 2.16
C ARG A 69 -7.21 -8.15 2.27
N SER A 70 -7.80 -8.10 3.47
CA SER A 70 -9.14 -8.65 3.72
C SER A 70 -10.23 -7.95 2.89
N LEU A 71 -10.04 -6.69 2.53
CA LEU A 71 -11.00 -5.90 1.73
C LEU A 71 -10.73 -5.99 0.22
N ILE A 72 -9.47 -5.94 -0.22
CA ILE A 72 -9.14 -5.88 -1.66
C ILE A 72 -9.06 -7.26 -2.33
N GLY A 73 -9.12 -8.35 -1.56
CA GLY A 73 -9.12 -9.72 -2.05
C GLY A 73 -7.82 -10.08 -2.78
N ASP A 74 -7.91 -10.51 -4.04
CA ASP A 74 -6.75 -10.85 -4.88
C ASP A 74 -6.21 -9.67 -5.71
N SER A 75 -6.70 -8.45 -5.47
CA SER A 75 -6.19 -7.27 -6.17
C SER A 75 -4.72 -6.99 -5.80
N PRO A 76 -3.89 -6.51 -6.75
CA PRO A 76 -2.52 -6.11 -6.44
C PRO A 76 -2.49 -4.93 -5.47
N LEU A 77 -1.49 -4.95 -4.59
CA LEU A 77 -1.22 -3.90 -3.61
C LEU A 77 0.22 -3.44 -3.75
N ILE A 78 0.42 -2.14 -3.86
CA ILE A 78 1.73 -1.48 -3.75
C ILE A 78 1.84 -0.94 -2.33
N PHE A 79 2.93 -1.25 -1.63
CA PHE A 79 3.28 -0.58 -0.38
C PHE A 79 4.18 0.62 -0.70
N THR A 80 3.76 1.81 -0.30
CA THR A 80 4.51 3.05 -0.52
C THR A 80 4.67 3.80 0.79
N LEU A 81 5.93 3.92 1.23
CA LEU A 81 6.33 4.83 2.28
C LEU A 81 7.04 6.02 1.63
N ARG A 82 6.31 7.11 1.36
CA ARG A 82 6.90 8.30 0.73
C ARG A 82 7.61 9.14 1.79
N SER A 83 8.88 9.49 1.55
CA SER A 83 9.61 10.39 2.45
C SER A 83 9.16 11.84 2.30
N GLU A 84 9.30 12.65 3.35
CA GLU A 84 9.02 14.09 3.30
C GLU A 84 9.80 14.82 2.19
N ARG A 85 11.05 14.42 1.93
CA ARG A 85 11.89 14.98 0.85
C ARG A 85 11.29 14.77 -0.55
N GLU A 86 10.46 13.74 -0.69
CA GLU A 86 9.73 13.42 -1.93
C GLU A 86 8.23 13.77 -1.82
N GLY A 87 7.83 14.62 -0.87
CA GLY A 87 6.44 15.08 -0.71
C GLY A 87 5.52 14.17 0.10
N GLY A 88 6.08 13.21 0.84
CA GLY A 88 5.35 12.36 1.78
C GLY A 88 5.02 13.06 3.10
N LYS A 89 4.31 12.35 3.98
CA LYS A 89 3.85 12.87 5.28
C LYS A 89 4.67 12.44 6.49
N LYS A 90 5.74 11.66 6.29
CA LYS A 90 6.58 11.14 7.36
C LYS A 90 8.06 11.33 7.09
N THR A 91 8.77 11.59 8.18
CA THR A 91 10.22 11.49 8.26
C THR A 91 10.56 10.38 9.25
N LEU A 92 11.21 9.33 8.75
CA LEU A 92 11.67 8.18 9.53
C LEU A 92 13.18 8.05 9.42
N PRO A 93 13.86 7.56 10.47
CA PRO A 93 15.24 7.09 10.36
C PRO A 93 15.39 6.08 9.22
N LEU A 94 16.55 6.09 8.54
CA LEU A 94 16.79 5.24 7.37
C LEU A 94 16.70 3.75 7.68
N ASP A 95 17.19 3.34 8.84
CA ASP A 95 17.09 1.97 9.35
C ASP A 95 15.64 1.53 9.50
N LYS A 96 14.77 2.40 10.04
CA LYS A 96 13.33 2.14 10.13
C LYS A 96 12.62 2.14 8.78
N TYR A 97 12.98 3.07 7.90
CA TYR A 97 12.48 3.07 6.52
C TYR A 97 12.80 1.75 5.80
N ILE A 98 14.00 1.21 6.01
CA ILE A 98 14.43 -0.07 5.44
C ILE A 98 13.69 -1.24 6.10
N SER A 99 13.55 -1.26 7.43
CA SER A 99 12.91 -2.37 8.15
C SER A 99 11.43 -2.53 7.77
N LEU A 100 10.73 -1.41 7.55
CA LEU A 100 9.32 -1.38 7.16
C LEU A 100 9.07 -1.81 5.70
N ASN A 101 10.08 -1.77 4.84
CA ASN A 101 9.90 -2.22 3.46
C ASN A 101 9.75 -3.75 3.42
N PRO A 102 8.69 -4.27 2.77
CA PRO A 102 8.29 -5.68 2.90
C PRO A 102 9.23 -6.72 2.29
N VAL A 103 10.41 -6.34 1.80
CA VAL A 103 11.49 -7.31 1.52
C VAL A 103 11.87 -8.09 2.79
N SER A 104 11.57 -7.55 3.99
CA SER A 104 11.72 -8.23 5.28
C SER A 104 10.55 -9.18 5.64
N TYR A 105 9.37 -9.09 5.00
CA TYR A 105 8.17 -9.89 5.31
C TYR A 105 7.90 -10.91 4.19
N THR A 106 8.67 -11.99 4.15
CA THR A 106 8.63 -13.01 3.08
C THR A 106 7.40 -13.94 3.12
N HIS A 107 6.30 -13.56 3.78
CA HIS A 107 5.21 -14.49 4.16
C HIS A 107 3.77 -14.03 3.88
N LEU A 108 3.53 -13.01 3.04
CA LEU A 108 2.18 -12.60 2.61
C LEU A 108 1.93 -12.79 1.10
#